data_AF-A0A7J9DP67-F1
#
_entry.id   AF-A0A7J9DP67-F1
#
_cell.length_a   1.000
_cell.length_b   1.000
_cell.length_c   1.000
_cell.angle_alpha   90.00
_cell.angle_beta   90.00
_cell.angle_gamma   90.00
#
_symmetry.space_group_name_H-M   'P 1'
#
loop_
_entity.id
_entity.type
_entity.pdbx_description
1 polymer ?
#
loop_
_entity_poly.entity_id
_entity_poly.type
_entity_poly.pdbx_seq_one_letter_code
_entity_poly.pdbx_strand_id
1 'polypeptide(L)'
;MVSRSLSSLHDAFVSMVASTKLVGLVVDMLGTDAFDVANEFNVPSYIYFPSTAMMLLFFLYLQELDRTVSCEYKDMVEPVRLPRDEIAKVVKCLMGSEEGKSVRNRMP
;
A
#
# COMPACT_ATOMS: atom_id res chain seq x y z
N MET A 1 -7.16 -7.96 -6.90
CA MET A 1 -6.88 -8.22 -8.34
C MET A 1 -5.49 -8.87 -8.48
N VAL A 2 -5.20 -9.98 -7.78
CA VAL A 2 -4.04 -10.88 -8.05
C VAL A 2 -4.41 -12.35 -7.74
N SER A 3 -5.69 -12.68 -7.57
CA SER A 3 -6.12 -13.99 -7.03
C SER A 3 -5.62 -15.22 -7.80
N ARG A 4 -5.39 -15.10 -9.12
CA ARG A 4 -4.92 -16.22 -9.95
C ARG A 4 -3.47 -16.63 -9.66
N SER A 5 -2.63 -15.70 -9.22
CA SER A 5 -1.21 -15.96 -8.96
C SER A 5 -0.92 -16.23 -7.48
N LEU A 6 -1.94 -16.15 -6.62
CA LEU A 6 -1.75 -16.22 -5.18
C LEU A 6 -1.23 -17.59 -4.72
N SER A 7 -1.73 -18.67 -5.32
CA SER A 7 -1.22 -20.03 -5.04
C SER A 7 0.25 -20.18 -5.43
N SER A 8 0.63 -19.73 -6.63
CA SER A 8 2.02 -19.77 -7.08
C SER A 8 2.94 -18.88 -6.23
N LEU A 9 2.42 -17.73 -5.76
CA LEU A 9 3.15 -16.87 -4.84
C LEU A 9 3.36 -17.54 -3.47
N HIS A 10 2.33 -18.22 -2.95
CA HIS A 10 2.41 -18.99 -1.72
C HIS A 10 3.46 -20.11 -1.84
N ASP A 11 3.41 -20.90 -2.90
CA ASP A 11 4.40 -21.96 -3.15
C ASP A 11 5.84 -21.41 -3.21
N ALA A 12 6.01 -20.25 -3.85
CA ALA A 12 7.30 -19.55 -3.89
C ALA A 12 7.73 -19.09 -2.49
N PHE A 13 6.82 -18.54 -1.69
CA PHE A 13 7.08 -18.17 -0.30
C PHE A 13 7.51 -19.37 0.55
N VAL A 14 6.80 -20.50 0.45
CA VAL A 14 7.17 -21.75 1.15
C VAL A 14 8.60 -22.16 0.83
N SER A 15 8.96 -22.16 -0.46
CA SER A 15 10.31 -22.51 -0.93
C SER A 15 11.38 -21.52 -0.43
N MET A 16 11.08 -20.23 -0.47
CA MET A 16 12.02 -19.17 -0.06
C MET A 16 12.23 -19.14 1.46
N VAL A 17 11.18 -19.29 2.26
CA VAL A 17 11.26 -19.30 3.73
C VAL A 17 12.05 -20.53 4.21
N ALA A 18 11.94 -21.67 3.52
CA ALA A 18 12.71 -22.87 3.84
C ALA A 18 14.22 -22.73 3.58
N SER A 19 14.62 -21.87 2.63
CA SER A 19 16.01 -21.73 2.19
C SER A 19 16.69 -20.45 2.66
N THR A 20 15.93 -19.40 2.97
CA THR A 20 16.43 -18.06 3.26
C THR A 20 15.60 -17.35 4.32
N LYS A 21 16.21 -16.38 5.01
CA LYS A 21 15.48 -15.50 5.92
C LYS A 21 14.84 -14.36 5.14
N LEU A 22 13.53 -14.46 4.87
CA LEU A 22 12.75 -13.35 4.34
C LEU A 22 12.58 -12.25 5.40
N VAL A 23 12.84 -11.00 5.02
CA VAL A 23 12.78 -9.84 5.93
C VAL A 23 11.71 -8.83 5.55
N GLY A 24 11.06 -9.01 4.40
CA GLY A 24 9.94 -8.20 3.99
C GLY A 24 9.45 -8.54 2.58
N LEU A 25 8.18 -8.24 2.33
CA LEU A 25 7.55 -8.29 1.01
C LEU A 25 7.26 -6.86 0.57
N VAL A 26 7.67 -6.48 -0.64
CA VAL A 26 7.30 -5.20 -1.24
C VAL A 26 6.46 -5.47 -2.48
N VAL A 27 5.24 -4.94 -2.50
CA VAL A 27 4.32 -5.06 -3.65
C VAL A 27 3.92 -3.68 -4.13
N ASP A 28 3.42 -3.60 -5.36
CA ASP A 28 2.79 -2.37 -5.83
C ASP A 28 1.40 -2.15 -5.20
N MET A 29 0.78 -1.02 -5.52
CA MET A 29 -0.56 -0.65 -5.04
C MET A 29 -1.70 -1.61 -5.41
N LEU A 30 -1.51 -2.53 -6.37
CA LEU A 30 -2.49 -3.52 -6.81
C LEU A 30 -2.25 -4.90 -6.20
N GLY A 31 -1.05 -5.14 -5.67
CA GLY A 31 -0.60 -6.41 -5.11
C GLY A 31 -0.96 -6.64 -3.64
N THR A 32 -1.89 -5.87 -3.06
CA THR A 32 -2.24 -5.98 -1.63
C THR A 32 -2.81 -7.35 -1.24
N ASP A 33 -3.38 -8.10 -2.19
CA ASP A 33 -3.83 -9.50 -1.99
C ASP A 33 -2.67 -10.40 -1.51
N ALA A 34 -1.41 -10.07 -1.83
CA ALA A 34 -0.24 -10.83 -1.40
C ALA A 34 0.10 -10.66 0.10
N PHE A 35 -0.51 -9.69 0.79
CA PHE A 35 -0.25 -9.45 2.20
C PHE A 35 -0.72 -10.63 3.05
N ASP A 36 -1.82 -11.27 2.67
CA ASP A 36 -2.35 -12.44 3.36
C ASP A 36 -1.33 -13.60 3.34
N VAL A 37 -0.67 -13.81 2.19
CA VAL A 37 0.39 -14.82 2.03
C VAL A 37 1.58 -14.49 2.93
N ALA A 38 2.09 -13.25 2.90
CA ALA A 38 3.24 -12.88 3.70
C ALA A 38 2.97 -12.92 5.22
N ASN A 39 1.75 -12.56 5.64
CA ASN A 39 1.32 -12.63 7.04
C ASN A 39 1.33 -14.06 7.59
N GLU A 40 1.01 -15.07 6.78
CA GLU A 40 1.11 -16.49 7.16
C GLU A 40 2.52 -16.87 7.64
N PHE A 41 3.55 -16.27 7.06
CA PHE A 41 4.95 -16.52 7.38
C PHE A 41 5.57 -15.47 8.32
N ASN A 42 4.77 -14.57 8.90
CA ASN A 42 5.23 -13.44 9.72
C ASN A 42 6.25 -12.52 9.00
N VAL A 43 6.10 -12.39 7.68
CA VAL A 43 6.95 -11.50 6.87
C VAL A 43 6.27 -10.13 6.79
N PRO A 44 6.92 -9.03 7.22
CA PRO A 44 6.32 -7.70 7.14
C PRO A 44 6.12 -7.29 5.67
N SER A 45 4.99 -6.66 5.36
CA SER A 45 4.60 -6.31 3.99
C SER A 45 4.51 -4.80 3.79
N TYR A 46 4.99 -4.33 2.65
CA TYR A 46 5.11 -2.92 2.32
C TYR A 46 4.52 -2.64 0.94
N ILE A 47 3.91 -1.47 0.79
CA ILE A 47 3.43 -0.98 -0.51
C ILE A 47 4.46 -0.02 -1.08
N TYR A 48 4.97 -0.34 -2.28
CA TYR A 48 5.61 0.63 -3.15
C TYR A 48 4.52 1.35 -3.96
N PHE A 49 4.39 2.66 -3.76
CA PHE A 49 3.38 3.48 -4.43
C PHE A 49 4.04 4.40 -5.47
N PRO A 50 4.04 4.04 -6.77
CA PRO A 50 4.77 4.76 -7.82
C PRO A 50 4.04 6.03 -8.30
N SER A 51 3.49 6.82 -7.39
CA SER A 51 2.79 8.08 -7.72
C SER A 51 2.95 9.10 -6.60
N THR A 52 2.29 10.25 -6.73
CA THR A 52 2.41 11.38 -5.80
C THR A 52 1.72 11.08 -4.45
N ALA A 53 2.17 11.77 -3.39
CA ALA A 53 1.51 11.71 -2.08
C ALA A 53 0.04 12.19 -2.12
N MET A 54 -0.29 13.11 -3.05
CA MET A 54 -1.67 13.52 -3.32
C MET A 54 -2.51 12.35 -3.83
N MET A 55 -1.96 11.55 -4.75
CA MET A 55 -2.63 10.36 -5.27
C MET A 55 -2.79 9.30 -4.17
N LEU A 56 -1.78 9.10 -3.33
CA LEU A 56 -1.91 8.21 -2.17
C LEU A 56 -3.03 8.67 -1.22
N LEU A 57 -3.09 9.98 -0.90
CA LEU A 57 -4.18 10.52 -0.08
C LEU A 57 -5.54 10.27 -0.75
N PHE A 58 -5.65 10.49 -2.06
CA PHE A 58 -6.86 10.20 -2.81
C PHE A 58 -7.28 8.73 -2.63
N PHE A 59 -6.36 7.77 -2.78
CA PHE A 59 -6.64 6.34 -2.58
C PHE A 59 -7.14 6.02 -1.16
N LEU A 60 -6.57 6.65 -0.14
CA LEU A 60 -7.02 6.48 1.24
C LEU A 60 -8.40 7.10 1.49
N TYR A 61 -8.72 8.19 0.80
CA TYR A 61 -9.99 8.91 0.93
C TYR A 61 -11.10 8.34 0.04
N LEU A 62 -10.77 7.49 -0.94
CA LEU A 62 -11.74 6.86 -1.85
C LEU A 62 -12.85 6.13 -1.10
N GLN A 63 -12.56 5.49 0.04
CA GLN A 63 -13.59 4.81 0.85
C GLN A 63 -14.64 5.76 1.40
N GLU A 64 -14.26 7.00 1.71
CA GLU A 64 -15.20 8.01 2.20
C GLU A 64 -15.97 8.65 1.05
N LEU A 65 -15.30 8.86 -0.08
CA LEU A 65 -15.95 9.32 -1.31
C LEU A 65 -17.03 8.34 -1.78
N ASP A 66 -16.74 7.04 -1.77
CA ASP A 66 -17.71 5.99 -2.15
C ASP A 66 -18.97 6.01 -1.28
N ARG A 67 -18.84 6.35 0.01
CA ARG A 67 -19.99 6.45 0.94
C ARG A 67 -20.79 7.74 0.76
N THR A 68 -20.11 8.83 0.40
CA THR A 68 -20.70 10.20 0.42
C THR A 68 -21.18 10.67 -0.94
N VAL A 69 -20.64 10.10 -2.02
CA VAL A 69 -20.97 10.44 -3.41
C VAL A 69 -21.83 9.33 -3.99
N SER A 70 -23.10 9.64 -4.29
CA SER A 70 -24.06 8.65 -4.83
C SER A 70 -24.13 8.62 -6.36
N CYS A 71 -23.48 9.55 -7.06
CA CYS A 71 -23.41 9.60 -8.52
C CYS A 71 -22.02 9.16 -9.01
N GLU A 72 -21.86 8.99 -10.33
CA GLU A 72 -20.55 8.78 -10.91
C GLU A 72 -19.64 10.00 -10.67
N TYR A 73 -18.37 9.78 -10.36
CA TYR A 73 -17.43 10.87 -10.05
C TYR A 73 -17.31 11.93 -11.16
N LYS A 74 -17.53 11.55 -12.42
CA LYS A 74 -17.53 12.46 -13.57
C LYS A 74 -18.74 13.39 -13.63
N ASP A 75 -19.83 13.04 -12.95
CA ASP A 75 -21.10 13.76 -12.94
C ASP A 75 -21.22 14.69 -11.71
N MET A 76 -20.16 14.77 -10.89
CA MET A 76 -20.10 15.69 -9.76
C MET A 76 -20.04 17.15 -10.24
N VAL A 77 -20.89 18.00 -9.65
CA VAL A 77 -20.92 19.45 -9.94
C VAL A 77 -19.70 20.15 -9.33
N GLU A 78 -19.31 19.73 -8.12
CA GLU A 78 -18.15 20.27 -7.42
C GLU A 78 -16.95 19.33 -7.55
N PRO A 79 -15.72 19.85 -7.72
CA PRO A 79 -14.52 19.04 -7.71
C PRO A 79 -14.34 18.30 -6.38
N VAL A 80 -13.77 17.09 -6.43
CA VAL A 80 -13.41 16.32 -5.24
C VAL A 80 -12.44 17.12 -4.37
N ARG A 81 -12.85 17.40 -3.13
CA ARG A 81 -12.03 18.13 -2.16
C ARG A 81 -11.35 17.14 -1.23
N LEU A 82 -10.06 16.95 -1.45
CA LEU A 82 -9.22 16.14 -0.56
C LEU A 82 -8.79 16.93 0.67
N PRO A 83 -8.67 16.29 1.85
CA PRO A 83 -8.20 16.93 3.06
C PRO A 83 -6.70 17.24 2.97
N ARG A 84 -6.34 18.36 2.33
CA ARG A 84 -4.95 18.73 2.01
C ARG A 84 -4.05 18.85 3.24
N ASP A 85 -4.60 19.29 4.36
CA ASP A 85 -3.86 19.42 5.61
C ASP A 85 -3.45 18.06 6.19
N GLU A 86 -4.12 16.98 5.77
CA GLU A 86 -3.77 15.63 6.17
C GLU A 86 -2.62 15.04 5.37
N ILE A 87 -2.32 15.52 4.15
CA ILE A 87 -1.13 15.06 3.40
C ILE A 87 0.15 15.26 4.20
N ALA A 88 0.31 16.40 4.86
CA ALA A 88 1.49 16.65 5.67
C ALA A 88 1.58 15.63 6.83
N LYS A 89 0.44 15.19 7.39
CA LYS A 89 0.39 14.17 8.43
C LYS A 89 0.72 12.79 7.87
N VAL A 90 0.12 12.41 6.73
CA VAL A 90 0.38 11.13 6.04
C VAL A 90 1.85 11.03 5.65
N VAL A 91 2.40 12.05 4.99
CA VAL A 91 3.82 12.10 4.62
C VAL A 91 4.71 12.08 5.87
N LYS A 92 4.41 12.86 6.91
CA LYS A 92 5.19 12.80 8.16
C LYS A 92 5.12 11.43 8.83
N CYS A 93 3.96 10.77 8.82
CA CYS A 93 3.78 9.43 9.35
C CYS A 93 4.65 8.42 8.58
N LEU A 94 4.58 8.44 7.25
CA LEU A 94 5.37 7.57 6.36
C LEU A 94 6.88 7.83 6.49
N MET A 95 7.28 9.10 6.53
CA MET A 95 8.69 9.49 6.57
C MET A 95 9.29 9.41 7.99
N GLY A 96 8.45 9.45 9.02
CA GLY A 96 8.83 9.47 10.43
C GLY A 96 8.67 8.12 11.14
N SER A 97 8.05 7.13 10.49
CA SER A 97 7.99 5.75 11.00
C SER A 97 9.40 5.19 11.18
N GLU A 98 9.56 4.27 12.14
CA GLU A 98 10.83 3.56 12.39
C GLU A 98 11.34 2.89 11.11
N GLU A 99 10.42 2.34 10.31
CA GLU A 99 10.67 1.73 9.01
C GLU A 99 11.12 2.77 7.97
N GLY A 100 10.46 3.93 7.89
CA GLY A 100 10.84 5.02 6.99
C GLY A 100 12.22 5.61 7.29
N LYS A 101 12.60 5.67 8.58
CA LYS A 101 13.96 6.04 9.00
C LYS A 101 14.98 4.95 8.65
N SER A 102 14.63 3.68 8.84
CA SER A 102 15.48 2.53 8.50
C SER A 102 15.77 2.45 7.00
N VAL A 103 14.76 2.64 6.14
CA VAL A 103 14.93 2.67 4.68
C VAL A 103 15.82 3.84 4.25
N ARG A 104 15.61 5.04 4.81
CA ARG A 104 16.43 6.22 4.50
C ARG A 104 17.91 6.03 4.86
N ASN A 105 18.19 5.35 5.98
CA ASN A 105 19.56 5.02 6.38
C ASN A 105 20.22 3.92 5.52
N ARG A 106 19.44 3.21 4.69
CA ARG A 106 19.92 2.14 3.79
C ARG A 106 20.05 2.58 2.33
N MET A 107 19.50 3.73 1.95
CA MET A 107 19.71 4.31 0.63
C MET A 107 21.01 5.15 0.65
N PRO A 108 21.96 4.90 -0.27
CA PRO A 108 23.22 5.66 -0.36
C PRO A 108 23.02 7.13 -0.75
#